data_AF-A0A1Z4RDG1-F1
#
_entry.id   AF-A0A1Z4RDG1-F1
#
_cell.length_a   1.000
_cell.length_b   1.000
_cell.length_c   1.000
_cell.angle_alpha   90.00
_cell.angle_beta   90.00
_cell.angle_gamma   90.00
#
_symmetry.space_group_name_H-M   'P 1'
#
loop_
_entity.id
_entity.type
_entity.pdbx_description
1 polymer ?
#
loop_
_entity_poly.entity_id
_entity_poly.type
_entity_poly.pdbx_seq_one_letter_code
_entity_poly.pdbx_strand_id
1 'polypeptide(L)'
;MIMQAYKLKGKIDATGNLVITEPIQMPPGDVEVIVLLSAETVSPVNINEPQPETPKRRTKIKALQEWFEKTQPTSADFDPDEARWEALKEKHNL
;
A
#
# COMPACT_ATOMS: atom_id res chain seq x y z
N MET A 1 -26.34 5.13 -1.04
CA MET A 1 -26.00 3.99 -1.93
C MET A 1 -25.00 3.15 -1.17
N ILE A 2 -25.26 1.86 -0.96
CA ILE A 2 -24.31 0.95 -0.31
C ILE A 2 -23.51 0.32 -1.44
N MET A 3 -22.26 0.74 -1.62
CA MET A 3 -21.34 0.09 -2.55
C MET A 3 -20.71 -1.11 -1.86
N GLN A 4 -20.65 -2.26 -2.54
CA GLN A 4 -20.00 -3.47 -2.04
C GLN A 4 -18.67 -3.65 -2.76
N ALA A 5 -17.59 -3.79 -2.00
CA ALA A 5 -16.27 -4.06 -2.55
C ALA A 5 -15.91 -5.54 -2.38
N TYR A 6 -15.34 -6.15 -3.42
CA TYR A 6 -14.86 -7.51 -3.40
C TYR A 6 -13.33 -7.52 -3.57
N LYS A 7 -12.62 -8.21 -2.67
CA LYS A 7 -11.19 -8.48 -2.83
C LYS A 7 -11.04 -9.79 -3.60
N LEU A 8 -10.59 -9.70 -4.84
CA LEU A 8 -10.41 -10.85 -5.73
C LEU A 8 -8.94 -11.00 -6.13
N LYS A 9 -8.52 -12.24 -6.39
CA LYS A 9 -7.22 -12.49 -7.00
C LYS A 9 -7.32 -12.29 -8.52
N GLY A 10 -6.62 -11.27 -8.99
CA GLY A 10 -6.41 -11.01 -10.41
C GLY A 10 -4.93 -11.03 -10.75
N LYS A 11 -4.61 -11.36 -12.00
CA LYS A 11 -3.26 -11.24 -12.56
C LYS A 11 -3.30 -10.48 -13.86
N ILE A 12 -2.19 -9.83 -14.21
CA ILE A 12 -1.99 -9.28 -15.55
C ILE A 12 -1.39 -10.40 -16.41
N ASP A 13 -2.02 -10.71 -17.53
CA ASP A 13 -1.50 -11.71 -18.47
C ASP A 13 -0.35 -11.16 -19.34
N ALA A 14 0.25 -12.01 -20.17
CA ALA A 14 1.36 -11.62 -21.05
C ALA A 14 1.00 -10.58 -22.11
N THR A 15 -0.30 -10.33 -22.33
CA THR A 15 -0.82 -9.32 -23.26
C THR A 15 -1.22 -8.01 -22.56
N GLY A 16 -1.06 -7.94 -21.23
CA GLY A 16 -1.37 -6.76 -20.44
C GLY A 16 -2.82 -6.67 -19.96
N ASN A 17 -3.60 -7.75 -20.06
CA ASN A 17 -5.00 -7.75 -19.65
C ASN A 17 -5.16 -8.23 -18.19
N LEU A 18 -6.08 -7.60 -17.46
CA LEU A 18 -6.50 -8.06 -16.13
C LEU A 18 -7.37 -9.32 -16.26
N VAL A 19 -6.90 -10.42 -15.69
CA VAL A 19 -7.61 -11.70 -15.63
C VAL A 19 -7.91 -12.02 -14.17
N ILE A 20 -9.21 -12.07 -13.83
CA ILE A 20 -9.68 -12.56 -12.53
C ILE A 20 -9.65 -14.08 -12.57
N THR A 21 -8.90 -14.71 -11.66
CA THR A 21 -8.69 -16.17 -11.69
C THR A 21 -9.76 -16.96 -10.95
N GLU A 22 -10.63 -16.27 -10.21
CA GLU A 22 -11.67 -16.87 -9.37
C GLU A 22 -13.06 -16.53 -9.91
N PRO A 23 -13.99 -17.50 -9.97
CA PRO A 23 -15.36 -17.22 -10.39
C PRO A 23 -16.06 -16.35 -9.34
N ILE A 24 -16.77 -15.33 -9.80
CA ILE A 24 -17.55 -14.45 -8.94
C ILE A 24 -19.01 -14.44 -9.38
N GLN A 25 -19.93 -14.49 -8.41
CA GLN A 25 -21.37 -14.34 -8.63
C GLN A 25 -21.80 -12.96 -8.15
N MET A 26 -22.17 -12.09 -9.09
CA MET A 26 -22.71 -10.75 -8.81
C MET A 26 -24.01 -10.56 -9.60
N PRO A 27 -24.96 -9.77 -9.08
CA PRO A 27 -26.12 -9.35 -9.86
C PRO A 27 -25.66 -8.52 -11.09
N PRO A 28 -26.42 -8.53 -12.20
CA PRO A 28 -26.13 -7.68 -13.34
C PRO A 28 -26.15 -6.20 -12.96
N GLY A 29 -25.12 -5.46 -13.38
CA GLY A 29 -24.99 -4.03 -13.11
C GLY A 29 -23.60 -3.51 -13.47
N ASP A 30 -23.43 -2.20 -13.41
CA ASP A 30 -22.13 -1.57 -13.60
C ASP A 30 -21.23 -1.80 -12.38
N VAL A 31 -19.94 -2.05 -12.62
CA VAL A 31 -18.94 -2.27 -11.57
C VAL A 31 -17.74 -1.36 -11.77
N GLU A 32 -17.15 -0.90 -10.67
CA GLU A 32 -15.87 -0.21 -10.68
C GLU A 32 -14.75 -1.19 -10.33
N VAL A 33 -13.63 -1.13 -11.07
CA VAL A 33 -12.49 -2.02 -10.86
C VAL A 33 -11.30 -1.21 -10.37
N ILE A 34 -10.82 -1.52 -9.16
CA ILE A 34 -9.59 -0.95 -8.59
C ILE A 34 -8.48 -2.00 -8.70
N VAL A 35 -7.43 -1.68 -9.46
CA VAL A 35 -6.26 -2.56 -9.63
C VAL A 35 -5.13 -2.06 -8.73
N LEU A 36 -4.76 -2.87 -7.75
CA LEU A 36 -3.57 -2.64 -6.93
C LEU A 36 -2.45 -3.57 -7.40
N LEU A 37 -1.38 -2.99 -7.97
CA LEU A 37 -0.18 -3.74 -8.32
C LEU A 37 0.64 -3.94 -7.05
N SER A 38 0.70 -5.19 -6.55
CA SER A 38 1.75 -5.58 -5.61
C SER A 38 3.07 -5.59 -6.38
N ALA A 39 3.98 -4.70 -6.02
CA ALA A 39 5.37 -4.86 -6.44
C ALA A 39 5.89 -6.12 -5.75
N GLU A 40 5.86 -7.27 -6.44
CA GLU A 40 6.70 -8.39 -6.04
C GLU A 40 8.12 -7.85 -5.95
N THR A 41 8.69 -8.01 -4.77
CA THR A 41 10.07 -7.70 -4.45
C THR A 41 10.97 -8.27 -5.53
N VAL A 42 11.44 -7.40 -6.41
CA VAL A 42 12.70 -7.61 -7.11
C VAL A 42 13.68 -7.99 -6.00
N SER A 43 14.24 -9.19 -6.08
CA SER A 43 15.01 -9.82 -5.01
C SER A 43 15.98 -8.82 -4.38
N PRO A 44 16.10 -8.78 -3.04
CA PRO A 44 17.10 -7.93 -2.42
C PRO A 44 18.48 -8.41 -2.89
N VAL A 45 19.13 -7.61 -3.71
CA VAL A 45 20.58 -7.71 -3.85
C VAL A 45 21.12 -7.51 -2.44
N ASN A 46 21.68 -8.60 -1.93
CA ASN A 46 22.31 -8.75 -0.64
C ASN A 46 23.17 -7.51 -0.30
N ILE A 47 22.71 -6.68 0.62
CA ILE A 47 23.58 -5.81 1.40
C ILE A 47 23.22 -6.08 2.86
N ASN A 48 24.06 -6.92 3.44
CA ASN A 48 24.19 -7.15 4.86
C ASN A 48 24.52 -5.79 5.52
N GLU A 49 23.51 -5.02 5.93
CA GLU A 49 23.71 -3.79 6.70
C GLU A 49 22.95 -3.95 8.03
N PRO A 50 23.65 -3.88 9.18
CA PRO A 50 23.00 -4.03 10.47
C PRO A 50 21.98 -2.91 10.64
N GLN A 51 20.75 -3.28 11.04
CA GLN A 51 19.72 -2.31 11.42
C GLN A 51 20.31 -1.30 12.40
N PRO A 52 20.36 0.00 12.05
CA PRO A 52 20.66 1.01 13.04
C PRO A 52 19.40 1.19 13.88
N GLU A 53 19.48 0.87 15.17
CA GLU A 53 18.54 1.37 16.16
C GLU A 53 18.40 2.89 16.00
N THR A 54 17.24 3.33 15.51
CA THR A 54 16.79 4.73 15.41
C THR A 54 17.81 5.74 14.83
N PRO A 55 17.87 5.95 13.51
CA PRO A 55 18.56 7.10 12.99
C PRO A 55 17.68 8.34 13.22
N LYS A 56 18.05 9.19 14.18
CA LYS A 56 17.59 10.59 14.20
C LYS A 56 17.87 11.17 12.82
N ARG A 57 16.81 11.39 12.02
CA ARG A 57 16.89 11.88 10.64
C ARG A 57 17.61 13.23 10.64
N ARG A 58 18.92 13.23 10.37
CA ARG A 58 19.72 14.47 10.31
C ARG A 58 19.42 15.18 9.00
N THR A 59 18.63 16.24 9.06
CA THR A 59 18.37 17.11 7.90
C THR A 59 19.20 18.38 8.00
N LYS A 60 19.67 18.88 6.85
CA LYS A 60 20.43 20.16 6.77
C LYS A 60 19.50 21.39 6.81
N ILE A 61 18.19 21.17 6.80
CA ILE A 61 17.17 22.22 6.71
C ILE A 61 16.56 22.40 8.09
N LYS A 62 16.83 23.55 8.73
CA LYS A 62 16.39 23.85 10.11
C LYS A 62 14.88 23.67 10.32
N ALA A 63 14.06 24.08 9.33
CA ALA A 63 12.62 23.93 9.40
C ALA A 63 12.15 22.46 9.46
N LEU A 64 12.87 21.55 8.77
CA LEU A 64 12.57 20.11 8.84
C LEU A 64 13.10 19.48 10.12
N GLN A 65 14.18 20.01 10.71
CA GLN A 65 14.74 19.48 11.95
C GLN A 65 13.73 19.59 13.12
N GLU A 66 13.13 20.76 13.32
CA GLU A 66 12.10 20.95 14.35
C GLU A 66 10.87 20.06 14.12
N TRP A 67 10.53 19.83 12.85
CA TRP A 67 9.42 18.95 12.49
C TRP A 67 9.73 17.48 12.83
N PHE A 68 10.91 16.98 12.48
CA PHE A 68 11.34 15.63 12.81
C PHE A 68 11.52 15.39 14.31
N GLU A 69 11.89 16.41 15.10
CA GLU A 69 11.96 16.31 16.56
C GLU A 69 10.59 16.20 17.21
N LYS A 70 9.54 16.79 16.60
CA LYS A 70 8.15 16.75 17.10
C LYS A 70 7.37 15.51 16.65
N THR A 71 7.76 14.89 15.54
CA THR A 71 7.08 13.71 15.01
C THR A 71 7.78 12.43 15.44
N GLN A 72 7.03 11.46 15.96
CA GLN A 72 7.60 10.14 16.25
C GLN A 72 7.91 9.40 14.94
N PRO A 73 9.04 8.66 14.89
CA PRO A 73 9.27 7.71 13.82
C PRO A 73 8.08 6.77 13.72
N THR A 74 7.70 6.45 12.49
CA THR A 74 6.70 5.43 12.20
C THR A 74 7.08 4.12 12.91
N SER A 75 6.12 3.48 13.59
CA SER A 75 6.34 2.24 14.35
C SER A 75 6.97 1.15 13.47
N ALA A 76 7.78 0.28 14.07
CA ALA A 76 8.35 -0.87 13.37
C ALA A 76 7.28 -1.86 12.87
N ASP A 77 6.11 -1.87 13.50
CA ASP A 77 4.94 -2.68 13.12
C ASP A 77 4.04 -1.99 12.09
N PHE A 78 4.45 -0.84 11.54
CA PHE A 78 3.64 -0.12 10.56
C PHE A 78 3.57 -0.89 9.25
N ASP A 79 2.38 -1.41 8.94
CA ASP A 79 2.06 -1.98 7.64
C ASP A 79 1.66 -0.84 6.67
N PRO A 80 2.51 -0.51 5.68
CA PRO A 80 2.21 0.55 4.72
C PRO A 80 1.01 0.21 3.83
N ASP A 81 0.71 -1.07 3.61
CA ASP A 81 -0.41 -1.50 2.79
C ASP A 81 -1.72 -1.39 3.59
N GLU A 82 -1.71 -1.73 4.88
CA GLU A 82 -2.86 -1.51 5.77
C GLU A 82 -3.18 -0.02 5.96
N ALA A 83 -2.16 0.82 6.18
CA ALA A 83 -2.34 2.26 6.33
C ALA A 83 -2.91 2.91 5.05
N ARG A 84 -2.49 2.45 3.87
CA ARG A 84 -3.05 2.89 2.59
C ARG A 84 -4.49 2.42 2.42
N TRP A 85 -4.82 1.21 2.86
CA TRP A 85 -6.16 0.66 2.83
C TRP A 85 -7.13 1.45 3.72
N GLU A 86 -6.73 1.77 4.96
CA GLU A 86 -7.52 2.59 5.88
C GLU A 86 -7.74 4.01 5.34
N ALA A 87 -6.70 4.63 4.76
CA ALA A 87 -6.83 5.94 4.12
C ALA A 87 -7.79 5.92 2.91
N LEU A 88 -7.82 4.83 2.15
CA LEU A 88 -8.76 4.65 1.04
C LEU A 88 -10.19 4.45 1.54
N LYS A 89 -10.39 3.69 2.61
CA LYS A 89 -11.71 3.56 3.25
C LYS A 89 -12.24 4.89 3.74
N GLU A 90 -11.44 5.63 4.50
CA GLU A 90 -11.82 6.95 5.04
C GLU A 90 -12.15 7.94 3.92
N LYS A 91 -11.34 7.96 2.86
CA LYS A 91 -11.56 8.86 1.72
C LYS A 91 -12.79 8.49 0.89
N HIS A 92 -13.09 7.21 0.73
CA HIS A 92 -14.16 6.72 -0.14
C HIS A 92 -15.44 6.30 0.62
N ASN A 93 -15.48 6.48 1.96
CA ASN A 93 -16.59 6.04 2.84
C ASN A 93 -17.01 4.58 2.56
N LEU A 94 -16.02 3.69 2.42
CA LEU A 94 -16.23 2.25 2.21
C LEU A 94 -16.56 1.53 3.51
#